data_AF-A0A418YEI8-F1
#
_entry.id   AF-A0A418YEI8-F1
#
_cell.length_a   1.000
_cell.length_b   1.000
_cell.length_c   1.000
_cell.angle_alpha   90.00
_cell.angle_beta   90.00
_cell.angle_gamma   90.00
#
_symmetry.space_group_name_H-M   'P 1'
#
loop_
_entity.id
_entity.type
_entity.pdbx_description
1 polymer ?
#
loop_
_entity_poly.entity_id
_entity_poly.type
_entity_poly.pdbx_seq_one_letter_code
_entity_poly.pdbx_strand_id
1 'polypeptide(L)'
;MSKNIKRSRTRHKNCYCSLWQTSPDTLTQQGVKPGYCGICSLCGEQGHLRHAPGFHPYTDAWCDSCFKAQSMVNGLQCLSVPLAICSLLFSLYWLLGLCVGVFVFTYALINYKTHWIRKIAGVLP
;
A
#
# COMPACT_ATOMS: atom_id res chain seq x y z
N MET A 1 46.46 -5.96 -20.73
CA MET A 1 45.70 -7.22 -20.92
C MET A 1 44.20 -6.93 -20.77
N SER A 2 43.52 -6.65 -21.88
CA SER A 2 42.08 -6.33 -21.89
C SER A 2 41.29 -7.65 -21.80
N LYS A 3 40.81 -7.99 -20.60
CA LYS A 3 39.97 -9.17 -20.41
C LYS A 3 38.64 -8.91 -21.11
N ASN A 4 38.36 -9.74 -22.09
CA ASN A 4 37.15 -9.81 -22.88
C ASN A 4 35.97 -10.18 -21.95
N ILE A 5 35.43 -9.18 -21.24
CA ILE A 5 34.21 -9.32 -20.46
C ILE A 5 33.10 -9.55 -21.47
N LYS A 6 32.71 -10.81 -21.65
CA LYS A 6 31.53 -11.20 -22.43
C LYS A 6 30.39 -10.29 -22.01
N ARG A 7 29.99 -9.37 -22.89
CA ARG A 7 28.79 -8.53 -22.73
C ARG A 7 27.66 -9.44 -22.29
N SER A 8 27.28 -9.42 -21.01
CA SER A 8 26.06 -10.06 -20.55
C SER A 8 24.94 -9.37 -21.30
N ARG A 9 24.42 -10.08 -22.29
CA ARG A 9 23.60 -9.55 -23.39
C ARG A 9 22.14 -9.33 -22.93
N THR A 10 21.94 -9.00 -21.67
CA THR A 10 20.63 -8.73 -21.08
C THR A 10 20.60 -7.25 -20.71
N ARG A 11 20.18 -6.42 -21.67
CA ARG A 11 19.76 -5.03 -21.37
C ARG A 11 18.49 -5.12 -20.51
N HIS A 12 18.64 -5.37 -19.22
CA HIS A 12 17.56 -5.13 -18.25
C HIS A 12 17.29 -3.63 -18.26
N LYS A 13 16.09 -3.24 -18.70
CA LYS A 13 15.65 -1.83 -18.69
C LYS A 13 15.84 -1.29 -17.26
N ASN A 14 16.36 -0.08 -17.12
CA ASN A 14 16.57 0.60 -15.83
C ASN A 14 17.55 -0.10 -14.84
N CYS A 15 18.42 -1.03 -15.27
CA CYS A 15 19.53 -1.52 -14.43
C CYS A 15 20.74 -0.61 -14.56
N TYR A 16 21.52 -0.50 -13.50
CA TYR A 16 22.86 0.07 -13.51
C TYR A 16 23.92 -0.83 -14.22
N CYS A 17 23.55 -1.64 -15.21
CA CYS A 17 24.47 -2.52 -15.95
C CYS A 17 25.59 -1.75 -16.68
N SER A 18 25.39 -0.46 -16.98
CA SER A 18 26.43 0.42 -17.51
C SER A 18 27.58 0.64 -16.54
N LEU A 19 27.36 0.48 -15.23
CA LEU A 19 28.39 0.70 -14.20
C LEU A 19 29.57 -0.26 -14.36
N TRP A 20 29.32 -1.50 -14.82
CA TRP A 20 30.38 -2.44 -15.18
C TRP A 20 31.27 -1.99 -16.34
N GLN A 21 30.75 -1.13 -17.22
CA GLN A 21 31.51 -0.57 -18.35
C GLN A 21 32.34 0.64 -17.92
N THR A 22 31.88 1.36 -16.89
CA THR A 22 32.52 2.60 -16.41
C THR A 22 33.54 2.34 -15.31
N SER A 23 33.25 1.46 -14.35
CA SER A 23 34.11 1.21 -13.17
C SER A 23 34.09 -0.26 -12.74
N PRO A 24 34.67 -1.18 -13.53
CA PRO A 24 34.73 -2.60 -13.19
C PRO A 24 35.59 -2.89 -11.95
N ASP A 25 36.63 -2.10 -11.71
CA ASP A 25 37.56 -2.31 -10.58
C ASP A 25 36.87 -2.09 -9.24
N THR A 26 36.01 -1.06 -9.13
CA THR A 26 35.24 -0.79 -7.90
C THR A 26 34.25 -1.91 -7.61
N LEU A 27 33.59 -2.46 -8.65
CA LEU A 27 32.65 -3.57 -8.49
C LEU A 27 33.36 -4.87 -8.12
N THR A 28 34.56 -5.09 -8.66
CA THR A 28 35.40 -6.24 -8.33
C THR A 28 35.89 -6.14 -6.88
N GLN A 29 36.31 -4.96 -6.41
CA GLN A 29 36.66 -4.71 -5.00
C GLN A 29 35.48 -4.93 -4.06
N GLN A 30 34.26 -4.60 -4.49
CA GLN A 30 33.03 -4.87 -3.76
C GLN A 30 32.60 -6.35 -3.80
N GLY A 31 33.35 -7.22 -4.49
CA GLY A 31 33.06 -8.66 -4.58
C GLY A 31 31.91 -9.01 -5.53
N VAL A 32 31.48 -8.09 -6.39
CA VAL A 32 30.39 -8.33 -7.35
C VAL A 32 30.88 -9.24 -8.48
N LYS A 33 30.21 -10.37 -8.71
CA LYS A 33 30.59 -11.29 -9.79
C LYS A 33 30.30 -10.69 -11.17
N PRO A 34 31.11 -11.02 -12.20
CA PRO A 34 30.85 -10.59 -13.57
C PRO A 34 29.45 -11.01 -14.03
N GLY A 35 28.66 -10.04 -14.49
CA GLY A 35 27.28 -10.26 -14.94
C GLY A 35 26.19 -9.60 -14.09
N TYR A 36 26.48 -9.20 -12.85
CA TYR A 36 25.51 -8.57 -11.93
C TYR A 36 25.75 -7.08 -11.76
N CYS A 37 24.76 -6.19 -11.81
CA CYS A 37 25.02 -4.74 -11.79
C CYS A 37 25.31 -4.13 -10.40
N GLY A 38 25.20 -4.91 -9.32
CA GLY A 38 25.67 -4.55 -7.96
C GLY A 38 25.10 -5.46 -6.87
N ILE A 39 25.16 -5.04 -5.61
CA ILE A 39 24.60 -5.72 -4.43
C ILE A 39 23.31 -5.02 -3.96
N CYS A 40 22.26 -5.79 -3.69
CA CYS A 40 20.98 -5.23 -3.26
C CYS A 40 21.06 -4.72 -1.81
N SER A 41 20.62 -3.49 -1.56
CA SER A 41 20.54 -2.91 -0.20
C SER A 41 19.58 -3.67 0.73
N LEU A 42 18.58 -4.37 0.17
CA LEU A 42 17.51 -5.01 0.93
C LEU A 42 17.83 -6.48 1.27
N CYS A 43 18.23 -7.29 0.28
CA CYS A 43 18.53 -8.71 0.50
C CYS A 43 20.02 -9.03 0.63
N GLY A 44 20.91 -8.09 0.33
CA GLY A 44 22.36 -8.31 0.35
C GLY A 44 22.89 -9.23 -0.78
N GLU A 45 22.02 -9.67 -1.69
CA GLU A 45 22.43 -10.52 -2.81
C GLU A 45 22.89 -9.70 -4.01
N GLN A 46 23.82 -10.27 -4.78
CA GLN A 46 24.24 -9.71 -6.06
C GLN A 46 23.11 -9.83 -7.10
N GLY A 47 22.83 -8.75 -7.81
CA GLY A 47 21.64 -8.68 -8.64
C GLY A 47 21.70 -7.59 -9.71
N HIS A 48 20.67 -7.57 -10.53
CA HIS A 48 20.36 -6.43 -11.38
C HIS A 48 19.65 -5.38 -10.53
N LEU A 49 20.40 -4.36 -10.12
CA LEU A 49 19.94 -3.27 -9.30
C LEU A 49 19.18 -2.22 -10.11
N ARG A 50 18.05 -1.81 -9.55
CA ARG A 50 17.25 -0.68 -9.96
C ARG A 50 17.10 0.29 -8.81
N HIS A 51 16.64 1.49 -9.15
CA HIS A 51 16.22 2.46 -8.19
C HIS A 51 15.09 1.91 -7.29
N ALA A 52 15.14 2.17 -5.98
CA ALA A 52 14.07 1.79 -5.06
C ALA A 52 12.73 2.44 -5.48
N PRO A 53 11.62 1.69 -5.55
CA PRO A 53 10.33 2.23 -5.97
C PRO A 53 9.63 3.00 -4.84
N GLY A 54 8.97 4.11 -5.16
CA GLY A 54 8.07 4.81 -4.23
C GLY A 54 8.77 5.83 -3.35
N PHE A 55 8.53 5.79 -2.03
CA PHE A 55 9.00 6.78 -1.05
C PHE A 55 10.35 6.45 -0.42
N HIS A 56 11.04 5.42 -0.91
CA HIS A 56 12.37 5.04 -0.42
C HIS A 56 13.42 6.08 -0.83
N PRO A 57 14.48 6.27 -0.01
CA PRO A 57 15.51 7.26 -0.30
C PRO A 57 16.21 6.95 -1.63
N TYR A 58 16.56 8.00 -2.36
CA TYR A 58 17.11 7.85 -3.71
C TYR A 58 18.45 7.07 -3.74
N THR A 59 19.08 6.93 -2.58
CA THR A 59 20.34 6.22 -2.35
C THR A 59 20.20 4.69 -2.40
N ASP A 60 18.99 4.15 -2.28
CA ASP A 60 18.79 2.70 -2.22
C ASP A 60 18.68 2.05 -3.61
N ALA A 61 19.35 0.91 -3.73
CA ALA A 61 19.43 0.14 -4.97
C ALA A 61 18.97 -1.30 -4.71
N TRP A 62 17.92 -1.72 -5.42
CA TRP A 62 17.22 -2.98 -5.14
C TRP A 62 17.28 -3.92 -6.33
N CYS A 63 17.36 -5.23 -6.07
CA CYS A 63 17.29 -6.23 -7.13
C CYS A 63 15.86 -6.34 -7.70
N ASP A 64 15.74 -6.88 -8.92
CA ASP A 64 14.44 -7.04 -9.60
C ASP A 64 13.40 -7.83 -8.78
N SER A 65 13.81 -8.82 -7.99
CA SER A 65 12.91 -9.60 -7.12
C SER A 65 12.34 -8.75 -5.98
N CYS A 66 13.20 -8.04 -5.25
CA CYS A 66 12.78 -7.11 -4.18
C CYS A 66 11.92 -5.97 -4.72
N PHE A 67 12.29 -5.42 -5.89
CA PHE A 67 11.48 -4.40 -6.56
C PHE A 67 10.06 -4.90 -6.85
N LYS A 68 9.94 -6.12 -7.42
CA LYS A 68 8.64 -6.72 -7.73
C LYS A 68 7.83 -6.98 -6.48
N ALA A 69 8.45 -7.53 -5.43
CA ALA A 69 7.78 -7.79 -4.16
C ALA A 69 7.21 -6.49 -3.55
N GLN A 70 8.00 -5.43 -3.48
CA GLN A 70 7.52 -4.16 -2.95
C GLN A 70 6.44 -3.52 -3.82
N SER A 71 6.56 -3.62 -5.15
CA SER A 71 5.53 -3.09 -6.04
C SER A 71 4.16 -3.75 -5.80
N MET A 72 4.15 -5.06 -5.46
CA MET A 72 2.93 -5.78 -5.09
C MET A 72 2.38 -5.30 -3.74
N VAL A 73 3.25 -5.13 -2.74
CA VAL A 73 2.85 -4.63 -1.41
C VAL A 73 2.28 -3.22 -1.50
N ASN A 74 2.96 -2.31 -2.20
CA ASN A 74 2.50 -0.94 -2.40
C ASN A 74 1.15 -0.91 -3.12
N GLY A 75 0.98 -1.76 -4.15
CA GLY A 75 -0.31 -1.90 -4.83
C GLY A 75 -1.44 -2.34 -3.90
N LEU A 76 -1.16 -3.29 -3.00
CA LEU A 76 -2.14 -3.79 -2.03
C LEU A 76 -2.48 -2.73 -0.97
N GLN A 77 -1.48 -1.98 -0.50
CA GLN A 77 -1.66 -0.87 0.45
C GLN A 77 -2.49 0.27 -0.16
N CYS A 78 -2.32 0.56 -1.45
CA CYS A 78 -3.16 1.55 -2.13
C CYS A 78 -4.64 1.14 -2.18
N LEU A 79 -4.95 -0.16 -2.19
CA LEU A 79 -6.32 -0.66 -2.21
C LEU A 79 -6.94 -0.79 -0.81
N SER A 80 -6.12 -1.11 0.20
CA SER A 80 -6.62 -1.33 1.57
C SER A 80 -7.16 -0.05 2.22
N VAL A 81 -6.53 1.10 1.98
CA VAL A 81 -6.94 2.40 2.54
C VAL A 81 -8.35 2.83 2.10
N PRO A 82 -8.69 2.90 0.80
CA PRO A 82 -10.04 3.30 0.39
C PRO A 82 -11.10 2.28 0.85
N LEU A 83 -10.79 0.99 0.85
CA LEU A 83 -11.71 -0.04 1.36
C LEU A 83 -12.01 0.15 2.86
N ALA A 84 -10.99 0.46 3.66
CA ALA A 84 -11.17 0.75 5.08
C ALA A 84 -12.04 1.99 5.30
N ILE A 85 -11.82 3.06 4.52
CA ILE A 85 -12.63 4.28 4.58
C ILE A 85 -14.09 3.97 4.20
N CYS A 86 -14.32 3.26 3.10
CA CYS A 86 -15.67 2.86 2.69
C CYS A 86 -16.38 2.02 3.76
N SER A 87 -15.66 1.08 4.38
CA SER A 87 -16.19 0.25 5.48
C SER A 87 -16.58 1.08 6.70
N LEU A 88 -15.78 2.08 7.08
CA LEU A 88 -16.09 2.98 8.19
C LEU A 88 -17.30 3.86 7.89
N LEU A 89 -17.38 4.43 6.68
CA LEU A 89 -18.52 5.25 6.25
C LEU A 89 -19.81 4.44 6.21
N PHE A 90 -19.76 3.21 5.71
CA PHE A 90 -20.91 2.31 5.71
C PHE A 90 -21.38 1.96 7.12
N SER A 91 -20.44 1.67 8.03
CA SER A 91 -20.74 1.40 9.43
C SER A 91 -21.37 2.62 10.12
N LEU A 92 -20.83 3.82 9.87
CA LEU A 92 -21.37 5.07 10.40
C LEU A 92 -22.78 5.33 9.89
N TYR A 93 -23.02 5.12 8.60
CA TYR A 93 -24.34 5.27 7.98
C TYR A 93 -25.38 4.35 8.64
N TRP A 94 -25.04 3.07 8.85
CA TRP A 94 -25.91 2.12 9.54
C TRP A 94 -26.21 2.52 10.98
N LEU A 95 -25.19 2.97 11.72
CA LEU A 95 -25.36 3.42 13.10
C LEU A 95 -26.27 4.65 13.17
N LEU A 96 -26.09 5.63 12.27
CA LEU A 96 -26.98 6.78 12.18
C LEU A 96 -28.42 6.37 11.87
N GLY A 97 -28.61 5.42 10.94
CA GLY A 97 -29.93 4.86 10.64
C GLY A 97 -30.60 4.21 11.85
N LEU A 98 -29.85 3.41 12.62
CA LEU A 98 -30.34 2.80 13.85
C LEU A 98 -30.71 3.86 14.91
N CYS A 99 -29.86 4.87 15.11
CA CYS A 99 -30.15 5.97 16.04
C CYS A 99 -31.44 6.71 15.68
N VAL A 100 -31.64 7.03 14.39
CA VAL A 100 -32.87 7.68 13.91
C VAL A 100 -34.08 6.76 14.10
N GLY A 101 -33.95 5.46 13.79
CA GLY A 101 -35.02 4.49 14.01
C GLY A 101 -35.47 4.39 15.46
N VAL A 102 -34.51 4.31 16.39
CA VAL A 102 -34.79 4.29 17.84
C VAL A 102 -35.44 5.59 18.30
N PHE A 103 -34.96 6.74 17.79
CA PHE A 103 -35.52 8.04 18.13
C PHE A 103 -36.98 8.17 17.67
N VAL A 104 -37.28 7.82 16.42
CA VAL A 104 -38.66 7.83 15.89
C VAL A 104 -39.56 6.88 16.67
N PHE A 105 -39.07 5.68 16.99
CA PHE A 105 -39.84 4.68 17.74
C PHE A 105 -40.18 5.16 19.16
N THR A 106 -39.18 5.69 19.90
CA THR A 106 -39.40 6.23 21.24
C THR A 106 -40.33 7.44 21.23
N TYR A 107 -40.19 8.34 20.26
CA TYR A 107 -41.10 9.46 20.07
C TYR A 107 -42.56 9.00 19.81
N ALA A 108 -42.75 7.99 18.96
CA ALA A 108 -44.06 7.41 18.71
C ALA A 108 -44.70 6.80 19.97
N LEU A 109 -43.91 6.08 20.79
CA LEU A 109 -44.39 5.51 22.05
C LEU A 109 -44.82 6.59 23.05
N ILE A 110 -44.05 7.69 23.15
CA ILE A 110 -44.39 8.82 24.02
C ILE A 110 -45.72 9.44 23.57
N ASN A 111 -45.87 9.71 22.27
CA ASN A 111 -47.12 10.28 21.72
C ASN A 111 -48.32 9.35 21.86
N TYR A 112 -48.13 8.04 21.66
CA TYR A 112 -49.19 7.06 21.88
C TYR A 112 -49.66 7.06 23.34
N LYS A 113 -48.71 7.07 24.28
CA LYS A 113 -49.00 7.12 25.72
C LYS A 113 -49.73 8.41 26.10
N THR A 114 -49.27 9.57 25.64
CA THR A 114 -49.92 10.86 25.94
C THR A 114 -51.32 10.94 25.35
N HIS A 115 -51.54 10.42 24.13
CA HIS A 115 -52.86 10.32 23.51
C HIS A 115 -53.83 9.49 24.36
N TRP A 116 -53.42 8.30 24.79
CA TRP A 116 -54.25 7.45 25.66
C TRP A 116 -54.57 8.09 27.01
N ILE A 117 -53.59 8.75 27.64
CA ILE A 117 -53.80 9.48 28.90
C ILE A 117 -54.85 10.58 28.70
N ARG A 118 -54.75 11.38 27.62
CA ARG A 118 -55.74 12.44 27.33
C ARG A 118 -57.14 11.88 27.06
N LYS A 119 -57.24 10.73 26.40
CA LYS A 119 -58.51 10.03 26.15
C LYS A 119 -59.16 9.54 27.45
N ILE A 120 -58.38 9.01 28.39
CA ILE A 120 -58.88 8.58 29.71
C ILE A 120 -59.29 9.79 30.57
N ALA A 121 -58.55 10.90 30.49
CA ALA A 121 -58.83 12.11 31.26
C ALA A 121 -60.06 12.91 30.77
N GLY A 122 -60.74 12.48 29.70
CA GLY A 122 -61.89 13.21 29.13
C GLY A 122 -61.54 14.57 28.51
N VAL A 123 -60.25 14.80 28.23
CA VAL A 123 -59.73 16.07 27.68
C VAL A 123 -59.77 16.10 26.16
N LEU A 124 -59.76 14.93 25.51
CA LEU A 124 -60.05 14.79 24.08
C LEU A 124 -61.53 14.42 23.88
N PRO A 125 -62.25 15.03 22.91
CA PRO A 125 -63.59 14.57 22.51
C PRO A 125 -63.58 13.16 21.93
#